data_AF-G3USI5-F1
#
_entry.id   AF-G3USI5-F1
#
_cell.length_a   1.000
_cell.length_b   1.000
_cell.length_c   1.000
_cell.angle_alpha   90.00
_cell.angle_beta   90.00
_cell.angle_gamma   90.00
#
_symmetry.space_group_name_H-M   'P 1'
#
loop_
_entity.id
_entity.type
_entity.pdbx_description
1 polymer ?
#
loop_
_entity_poly.entity_id
_entity_poly.type
_entity_poly.pdbx_seq_one_letter_code
_entity_poly.pdbx_strand_id
1 'polypeptide(L)'
;SKWDLPVFTLPFNIAVTLYLAATGHYNPFFPTTLIKPSFTTKPQQTHADHIIPKQIKAPSWTLLQSIPVGVGQVYGCENPWTGGIFLVALLISSPLICLHAAIGSTVGMFAALSIATPFDSIYLGLHNYNCALACIAIGGMFYALTWQTHLLALACGMYLIR
;
A
#
# COMPACT_ATOMS: atom_id res chain seq x y z
N SER A 1 22.92 -5.86 -16.43
CA SER A 1 22.63 -7.09 -15.65
C SER A 1 22.59 -8.26 -16.63
N LYS A 2 22.53 -9.53 -16.22
CA LYS A 2 22.38 -10.64 -17.21
C LYS A 2 21.04 -10.57 -17.98
N TRP A 3 20.02 -9.97 -17.37
CA TRP A 3 18.65 -9.91 -17.89
C TRP A 3 18.10 -8.49 -18.03
N ASP A 4 18.95 -7.46 -17.87
CA ASP A 4 18.57 -6.03 -17.91
C ASP A 4 17.33 -5.63 -17.07
N LEU A 5 17.09 -6.37 -16.00
CA LEU A 5 16.07 -6.06 -15.01
C LEU A 5 16.60 -5.09 -13.94
N PRO A 6 15.76 -4.13 -13.48
CA PRO A 6 16.08 -3.32 -12.33
C PRO A 6 16.02 -4.15 -11.03
N VAL A 7 16.80 -3.74 -10.03
CA VAL A 7 16.79 -4.39 -8.71
C VAL A 7 15.63 -3.94 -7.81
N PHE A 8 14.87 -2.92 -8.24
CA PHE A 8 13.79 -2.29 -7.48
C PHE A 8 14.17 -2.04 -6.01
N THR A 9 13.26 -2.34 -5.08
CA THR A 9 13.46 -2.19 -3.63
C THR A 9 13.96 -3.50 -2.99
N LEU A 10 14.50 -4.45 -3.76
CA LEU A 10 15.04 -5.70 -3.20
C LEU A 10 16.11 -5.46 -2.13
N PRO A 11 17.10 -4.55 -2.32
CA PRO A 11 18.11 -4.30 -1.29
C PRO A 11 17.49 -3.81 0.02
N PHE A 12 16.52 -2.90 -0.05
CA PHE A 12 15.80 -2.38 1.11
C PHE A 12 15.01 -3.51 1.82
N ASN A 13 14.23 -4.30 1.07
CA ASN A 13 13.44 -5.38 1.64
C ASN A 13 14.32 -6.45 2.32
N ILE A 14 15.45 -6.81 1.70
CA ILE A 14 16.42 -7.76 2.29
C ILE A 14 17.02 -7.18 3.57
N ALA A 15 17.51 -5.95 3.52
CA ALA A 15 18.14 -5.31 4.67
C ALA A 15 17.17 -5.16 5.85
N VAL A 16 15.95 -4.68 5.62
CA VAL A 16 14.93 -4.52 6.66
C VAL A 16 14.49 -5.88 7.20
N THR A 17 14.24 -6.86 6.35
CA THR A 17 13.83 -8.21 6.82
C THR A 17 14.93 -8.85 7.67
N LEU A 18 16.18 -8.74 7.24
CA LEU A 18 17.32 -9.27 8.00
C LEU A 18 17.49 -8.53 9.34
N TYR A 19 17.37 -7.20 9.33
CA TYR A 19 17.44 -6.39 10.55
C TYR A 19 16.32 -6.74 11.54
N LEU A 20 15.08 -6.84 11.07
CA LEU A 20 13.92 -7.21 11.89
C LEU A 20 14.05 -8.63 12.45
N ALA A 21 14.60 -9.57 11.68
CA ALA A 21 14.85 -10.95 12.13
C ALA A 21 16.00 -11.04 13.14
N ALA A 22 17.06 -10.25 12.95
CA ALA A 22 18.24 -10.25 13.82
C ALA A 22 17.98 -9.59 15.18
N THR A 23 17.15 -8.54 15.21
CA THR A 23 16.77 -7.85 16.45
C THR A 23 15.58 -8.54 17.09
N GLY A 24 14.43 -8.53 16.41
CA GLY A 24 13.17 -9.05 16.95
C GLY A 24 12.62 -8.24 18.12
N HIS A 25 11.40 -8.61 18.55
CA HIS A 25 10.67 -7.89 19.59
C HIS A 25 11.37 -7.90 20.96
N TYR A 26 12.07 -8.99 21.28
CA TYR A 26 12.69 -9.21 22.59
C TYR A 26 14.15 -8.75 22.67
N ASN A 27 14.65 -8.01 21.67
CA ASN A 27 16.00 -7.47 21.75
C ASN A 27 16.11 -6.42 22.87
N PRO A 28 17.14 -6.48 23.74
CA PRO A 28 17.27 -5.53 24.83
C PRO A 28 17.70 -4.12 24.36
N PHE A 29 18.34 -3.99 23.19
CA PHE A 29 18.87 -2.71 22.70
C PHE A 29 18.00 -2.09 21.59
N PHE A 30 17.50 -2.92 20.67
CA PHE A 30 16.75 -2.47 19.50
C PHE A 30 15.45 -3.28 19.32
N PRO A 31 14.50 -3.22 20.27
CA PRO A 31 13.26 -3.96 20.18
C PRO A 31 12.40 -3.48 19.00
N THR A 32 11.87 -4.43 18.22
CA THR A 32 10.98 -4.14 17.09
C THR A 32 9.51 -4.38 17.45
N THR A 33 8.60 -3.82 16.65
CA THR A 33 7.15 -3.98 16.83
C THR A 33 6.76 -5.46 16.69
N LEU A 34 5.90 -5.94 17.61
CA LEU A 34 5.46 -7.32 17.58
C LEU A 34 4.46 -7.56 16.43
N ILE A 35 4.92 -8.21 15.37
CA ILE A 35 4.09 -8.63 14.25
C ILE A 35 3.44 -9.97 14.61
N LYS A 36 2.11 -9.98 14.80
CA LYS A 36 1.33 -11.20 15.03
C LYS A 36 0.60 -11.56 13.74
N PRO A 37 0.61 -12.84 13.32
CA PRO A 37 -0.18 -13.23 12.17
C PRO A 37 -1.67 -13.13 12.51
N SER A 38 -2.46 -12.57 11.62
CA SER A 38 -3.91 -12.48 11.73
C SER A 38 -4.59 -13.82 11.43
N PHE A 39 -4.12 -14.92 12.02
CA PHE A 39 -4.80 -16.23 11.99
C PHE A 39 -5.65 -16.42 13.25
N THR A 40 -6.62 -15.53 13.45
CA THR A 40 -7.67 -15.78 14.43
C THR A 40 -8.99 -15.30 13.89
N THR A 41 -9.77 -16.25 13.38
CA THR A 41 -11.22 -16.29 13.56
C THR A 41 -11.51 -16.24 15.07
N LYS A 42 -11.50 -15.05 15.65
CA LYS A 42 -12.26 -14.81 16.87
C LYS A 42 -13.52 -14.05 16.43
N PRO A 43 -14.74 -14.53 16.75
CA PRO A 43 -15.85 -13.62 16.79
C PRO A 43 -15.47 -12.55 17.81
N GLN A 44 -15.46 -11.31 17.37
CA GLN A 44 -15.09 -10.16 18.18
C GLN A 44 -16.19 -9.94 19.23
N GLN A 45 -16.22 -10.78 20.26
CA GLN A 45 -16.98 -10.54 21.48
C GLN A 45 -16.20 -9.54 22.33
N THR A 46 -16.38 -8.27 21.98
CA THR A 46 -16.15 -7.16 22.89
C THR A 46 -17.47 -6.43 22.92
N HIS A 47 -18.17 -6.59 24.04
CA HIS A 47 -19.15 -5.66 24.63
C HIS A 47 -19.77 -4.65 23.65
N ALA A 48 -21.05 -4.85 23.35
CA ALA A 48 -21.84 -4.22 22.29
C ALA A 48 -21.96 -2.68 22.31
N ASP A 49 -21.23 -1.97 23.18
CA ASP A 49 -21.48 -0.57 23.48
C ASP A 49 -20.40 0.40 22.96
N HIS A 50 -19.29 -0.09 22.37
CA HIS A 50 -18.20 0.79 21.87
C HIS A 50 -17.69 0.52 20.44
N ILE A 51 -18.16 -0.53 19.75
CA ILE A 51 -17.66 -0.89 18.40
C ILE A 51 -18.53 -0.30 17.28
N ILE A 52 -19.80 -0.04 17.59
CA ILE A 52 -20.80 0.43 16.62
C ILE A 52 -20.60 1.89 16.14
N PRO A 53 -20.00 2.85 16.90
CA PRO A 53 -20.06 4.26 16.46
C PRO A 53 -19.01 4.68 15.42
N LYS A 54 -17.95 3.89 15.14
CA LYS A 54 -16.88 4.33 14.21
C LYS A 54 -17.05 3.81 12.77
N GLN A 55 -17.46 2.55 12.59
CA GLN A 55 -17.62 1.97 11.25
C GLN A 55 -18.88 2.44 10.50
N ILE A 56 -19.97 2.74 11.20
CA ILE A 56 -21.24 3.19 10.57
C ILE A 56 -21.23 4.72 10.32
N LYS A 57 -20.30 5.45 10.94
CA LYS A 57 -20.25 6.92 10.89
C LYS A 57 -19.12 7.49 10.04
N ALA A 58 -18.23 6.64 9.53
CA ALA A 58 -17.19 7.07 8.62
C ALA A 58 -17.83 7.36 7.25
N PRO A 59 -17.80 8.61 6.78
CA PRO A 59 -18.41 8.96 5.51
C PRO A 59 -17.64 8.31 4.36
N SER A 60 -18.33 8.00 3.25
CA SER A 60 -17.76 7.29 2.10
C SER A 60 -16.51 7.94 1.50
N TRP A 61 -16.31 9.25 1.67
CA TRP A 61 -15.11 9.96 1.24
C TRP A 61 -13.85 9.57 2.03
N THR A 62 -13.97 8.92 3.19
CA THR A 62 -12.84 8.36 3.95
C THR A 62 -12.12 7.27 3.15
N LEU A 63 -12.84 6.52 2.31
CA LEU A 63 -12.21 5.57 1.38
C LEU A 63 -11.33 6.30 0.37
N LEU A 64 -11.78 7.45 -0.15
CA LEU A 64 -11.01 8.24 -1.10
C LEU A 64 -9.70 8.76 -0.47
N GLN A 65 -9.69 9.04 0.84
CA GLN A 65 -8.46 9.42 1.55
C GLN A 65 -7.42 8.28 1.57
N SER A 66 -7.83 7.02 1.43
CA SER A 66 -6.87 5.90 1.35
C SER A 66 -5.99 5.94 0.10
N ILE A 67 -6.38 6.70 -0.94
CA ILE A 67 -5.61 6.83 -2.19
C ILE A 67 -4.30 7.62 -1.93
N PRO A 68 -4.33 8.88 -1.46
CA PRO A 68 -3.09 9.57 -1.13
C PRO A 68 -2.34 8.86 0.02
N VAL A 69 -3.04 8.30 1.01
CA VAL A 69 -2.38 7.53 2.09
C VAL A 69 -1.62 6.33 1.52
N GLY A 70 -2.20 5.60 0.56
CA GLY A 70 -1.53 4.49 -0.12
C GLY A 70 -0.23 4.88 -0.82
N VAL A 71 -0.19 6.07 -1.43
CA VAL A 71 1.04 6.64 -1.99
C VAL A 71 2.02 7.04 -0.87
N GLY A 72 1.52 7.59 0.23
CA GLY A 72 2.31 7.88 1.45
C GLY A 72 2.98 6.64 2.04
N GLN A 73 2.28 5.51 2.06
CA GLN A 73 2.77 4.25 2.61
C GLN A 73 3.96 3.65 1.86
N VAL A 74 4.25 4.10 0.62
CA VAL A 74 5.51 3.78 -0.06
C VAL A 74 6.73 4.15 0.80
N TYR A 75 6.59 5.22 1.60
CA TYR A 75 7.60 5.69 2.55
C TYR A 75 7.17 5.47 4.01
N GLY A 76 6.17 4.62 4.28
CA GLY A 76 5.64 4.37 5.63
C GLY A 76 4.90 5.57 6.24
N CYS A 77 4.35 6.46 5.43
CA CYS A 77 3.63 7.65 5.90
C CYS A 77 2.11 7.44 5.84
N GLU A 78 1.44 7.47 6.99
CA GLU A 78 -0.02 7.29 7.10
C GLU A 78 -0.84 8.60 6.93
N ASN A 79 -0.18 9.75 6.90
CA ASN A 79 -0.86 11.04 6.79
C ASN A 79 -1.28 11.33 5.33
N PRO A 80 -2.58 11.54 5.03
CA PRO A 80 -3.07 11.82 3.67
C PRO A 80 -2.45 13.08 3.05
N TRP A 81 -2.09 14.08 3.87
CA TRP A 81 -1.41 15.29 3.38
C TRP A 81 -0.01 14.98 2.87
N THR A 82 0.74 14.13 3.59
CA THR A 82 2.06 13.68 3.15
C THR A 82 1.97 12.91 1.83
N GLY A 83 0.99 12.02 1.71
CA GLY A 83 0.69 11.32 0.46
C GLY A 83 0.34 12.27 -0.70
N GLY A 84 -0.45 13.31 -0.41
CA GLY A 84 -0.75 14.38 -1.37
C GLY A 84 0.49 15.15 -1.82
N ILE A 85 1.41 15.46 -0.90
CA ILE A 85 2.70 16.10 -1.23
C ILE A 85 3.52 15.20 -2.16
N PHE A 86 3.57 13.89 -1.91
CA PHE A 86 4.24 12.96 -2.81
C PHE A 86 3.57 12.90 -4.19
N LEU A 87 2.24 12.90 -4.26
CA LEU A 87 1.54 12.99 -5.54
C LEU A 87 1.87 14.27 -6.30
N VAL A 88 1.93 15.43 -5.62
CA VAL A 88 2.35 16.70 -6.24
C VAL A 88 3.80 16.62 -6.74
N ALA A 89 4.71 16.04 -5.94
CA ALA A 89 6.10 15.85 -6.36
C ALA A 89 6.21 14.94 -7.60
N LEU A 90 5.43 13.85 -7.64
CA LEU A 90 5.34 12.98 -8.80
C LEU A 90 4.74 13.71 -10.00
N LEU A 91 3.72 14.54 -9.81
CA LEU A 91 3.07 15.31 -10.87
C LEU A 91 4.03 16.30 -11.53
N ILE A 92 4.85 16.98 -10.72
CA ILE A 92 5.90 17.90 -11.19
C ILE A 92 6.95 17.16 -12.02
N SER A 93 7.32 15.95 -11.61
CA SER A 93 8.31 15.13 -12.33
C SER A 93 7.74 14.53 -13.61
N SER A 94 6.58 13.89 -13.53
CA SER A 94 5.87 13.29 -14.65
C SER A 94 4.39 13.08 -14.31
N PRO A 95 3.47 13.75 -15.04
CA PRO A 95 2.03 13.54 -14.88
C PRO A 95 1.59 12.09 -15.10
N LEU A 96 2.28 11.34 -15.97
CA LEU A 96 1.97 9.93 -16.24
C LEU A 96 2.32 9.03 -15.04
N ILE A 97 3.43 9.31 -14.35
CA ILE A 97 3.83 8.58 -13.13
C ILE A 97 2.86 8.90 -12.00
N CYS A 98 2.51 10.18 -11.81
CA CYS A 98 1.49 10.57 -10.84
C CYS A 98 0.15 9.88 -11.09
N LEU A 99 -0.28 9.84 -12.36
CA LEU A 99 -1.52 9.18 -12.76
C LEU A 99 -1.50 7.69 -12.39
N HIS A 100 -0.44 6.96 -12.76
CA HIS A 100 -0.35 5.53 -12.43
C HIS A 100 -0.16 5.25 -10.94
N ALA A 101 0.45 6.16 -10.18
CA ALA A 101 0.48 6.08 -8.72
C ALA A 101 -0.93 6.13 -8.12
N ALA A 102 -1.73 7.12 -8.54
CA ALA A 102 -3.11 7.28 -8.08
C ALA A 102 -4.02 6.12 -8.53
N ILE A 103 -3.91 5.70 -9.80
CA ILE A 103 -4.64 4.55 -10.34
C ILE A 103 -4.27 3.28 -9.59
N GLY A 104 -2.98 2.98 -9.42
CA GLY A 104 -2.54 1.78 -8.71
C GLY A 104 -2.99 1.76 -7.26
N SER A 105 -2.92 2.89 -6.56
CA SER A 105 -3.47 3.00 -5.20
C SER A 105 -4.98 2.79 -5.15
N THR A 106 -5.71 3.25 -6.17
CA THR A 106 -7.17 3.06 -6.29
C THR A 106 -7.50 1.59 -6.56
N VAL A 107 -6.74 0.93 -7.43
CA VAL A 107 -6.85 -0.50 -7.73
C VAL A 107 -6.63 -1.32 -6.46
N GLY A 108 -5.59 -1.00 -5.66
CA GLY A 108 -5.34 -1.65 -4.37
C GLY A 108 -6.50 -1.49 -3.40
N MET A 109 -7.10 -0.31 -3.31
CA MET A 109 -8.28 -0.06 -2.47
C MET A 109 -9.47 -0.95 -2.89
N PHE A 110 -9.77 -1.02 -4.20
CA PHE A 110 -10.87 -1.86 -4.69
C PHE A 110 -10.60 -3.36 -4.52
N ALA A 111 -9.35 -3.78 -4.71
CA ALA A 111 -8.98 -5.16 -4.46
C ALA A 111 -9.05 -5.50 -2.95
N ALA A 112 -8.76 -4.57 -2.05
CA ALA A 112 -8.88 -4.79 -0.61
C ALA A 112 -10.35 -4.98 -0.20
N LEU A 113 -11.24 -4.20 -0.83
CA LEU A 113 -12.69 -4.34 -0.68
C LEU A 113 -13.19 -5.68 -1.21
N SER A 114 -12.66 -6.18 -2.34
CA SER A 114 -13.13 -7.44 -2.94
C SER A 114 -12.81 -8.68 -2.10
N ILE A 115 -11.75 -8.63 -1.28
CA ILE A 115 -11.39 -9.69 -0.32
C ILE A 115 -11.92 -9.44 1.10
N ALA A 116 -12.85 -8.50 1.26
CA ALA A 116 -13.49 -8.16 2.54
C ALA A 116 -12.50 -7.76 3.66
N THR A 117 -11.43 -7.04 3.29
CA THR A 117 -10.47 -6.48 4.24
C THR A 117 -11.17 -5.53 5.23
N PRO A 118 -10.84 -5.56 6.54
CA PRO A 118 -11.38 -4.59 7.49
C PRO A 118 -11.10 -3.15 7.08
N PHE A 119 -12.13 -2.29 7.13
CA PHE A 119 -12.03 -0.89 6.70
C PHE A 119 -10.89 -0.11 7.36
N ASP A 120 -10.58 -0.37 8.63
CA ASP A 120 -9.47 0.29 9.33
C ASP A 120 -8.11 0.06 8.62
N SER A 121 -7.90 -1.15 8.07
CA SER A 121 -6.68 -1.48 7.32
C SER A 121 -6.66 -0.83 5.93
N ILE A 122 -7.83 -0.68 5.30
CA ILE A 122 -7.99 0.03 4.03
C ILE A 122 -7.67 1.51 4.21
N TYR A 123 -8.18 2.15 5.28
CA TYR A 123 -7.93 3.55 5.57
C TYR A 123 -6.45 3.85 5.84
N LEU A 124 -5.70 2.89 6.38
CA LEU A 124 -4.25 3.00 6.57
C LEU A 124 -3.46 2.85 5.25
N GLY A 125 -4.11 2.52 4.13
CA GLY A 125 -3.46 2.40 2.81
C GLY A 125 -2.52 1.20 2.67
N LEU A 126 -2.57 0.23 3.59
CA LEU A 126 -1.63 -0.90 3.66
C LEU A 126 -1.72 -1.82 2.43
N HIS A 127 -2.88 -1.87 1.77
CA HIS A 127 -3.10 -2.69 0.58
C HIS A 127 -2.83 -1.95 -0.73
N ASN A 128 -2.52 -0.64 -0.65
CA ASN A 128 -2.51 0.24 -1.81
C ASN A 128 -1.10 0.52 -2.35
N TYR A 129 -0.09 0.57 -1.48
CA TYR A 129 1.25 1.06 -1.82
C TYR A 129 2.00 0.15 -2.80
N ASN A 130 1.89 -1.18 -2.65
CA ASN A 130 2.49 -2.14 -3.59
C ASN A 130 1.84 -2.03 -4.97
N CYS A 131 0.52 -1.87 -5.02
CA CYS A 131 -0.23 -1.67 -6.26
C CYS A 131 0.17 -0.37 -6.96
N ALA A 132 0.38 0.72 -6.20
CA ALA A 132 0.86 1.99 -6.71
C ALA A 132 2.25 1.86 -7.35
N LEU A 133 3.22 1.25 -6.66
CA LEU A 133 4.57 1.03 -7.17
C LEU A 133 4.58 0.16 -8.44
N ALA A 134 3.78 -0.90 -8.46
CA ALA A 134 3.65 -1.78 -9.62
C ALA A 134 3.07 -1.06 -10.84
N CYS A 135 2.00 -0.28 -10.63
CA CYS A 135 1.39 0.50 -11.70
C CYS A 135 2.34 1.56 -12.24
N ILE A 136 3.13 2.23 -11.38
CA ILE A 136 4.17 3.16 -11.82
C ILE A 136 5.23 2.45 -12.66
N ALA A 137 5.72 1.29 -12.20
CA ALA A 137 6.79 0.56 -12.86
C ALA A 137 6.39 0.10 -14.28
N ILE A 138 5.19 -0.48 -14.42
CA ILE A 138 4.69 -1.00 -15.70
C ILE A 138 4.05 0.10 -16.57
N GLY A 139 3.40 1.09 -15.94
CA GLY A 139 2.61 2.13 -16.59
C GLY A 139 3.42 3.29 -17.18
N GLY A 140 4.56 3.00 -17.80
CA GLY A 140 5.36 4.00 -18.52
C GLY A 140 6.80 4.20 -18.04
N MET A 141 7.20 3.61 -16.90
CA MET A 141 8.58 3.75 -16.41
C MET A 141 9.54 2.70 -17.01
N PHE A 142 9.19 1.41 -16.94
CA PHE A 142 10.01 0.31 -17.48
C PHE A 142 9.44 -0.31 -18.75
N TYR A 143 8.19 0.02 -19.09
CA TYR A 143 7.55 -0.37 -20.34
C TYR A 143 7.06 0.90 -21.05
N ALA A 144 7.14 0.92 -22.38
CA ALA A 144 6.54 1.99 -23.16
C ALA A 144 5.02 1.99 -22.93
N LEU A 145 4.46 3.18 -22.69
CA LEU A 145 3.03 3.31 -22.41
C LEU A 145 2.23 3.09 -23.69
N THR A 146 1.48 2.00 -23.72
CA THR A 146 0.47 1.66 -24.72
C THR A 146 -0.78 1.23 -23.98
N TRP A 147 -1.91 1.08 -24.68
CA TRP A 147 -3.13 0.59 -24.03
C TRP A 147 -2.94 -0.83 -23.48
N GLN A 148 -2.12 -1.67 -24.13
CA GLN A 148 -1.80 -3.02 -23.66
C GLN A 148 -1.00 -2.99 -22.36
N THR A 149 0.05 -2.16 -22.28
CA THR A 149 0.88 -2.07 -21.07
C THR A 149 0.15 -1.36 -19.94
N HIS A 150 -0.79 -0.47 -20.25
CA HIS A 150 -1.70 0.09 -19.25
C HIS A 150 -2.58 -1.01 -18.61
N LEU A 151 -3.21 -1.88 -19.41
CA LEU A 151 -3.97 -3.02 -18.87
C LEU A 151 -3.07 -3.98 -18.07
N LEU A 152 -1.84 -4.21 -18.53
CA LEU A 152 -0.86 -5.00 -17.80
C LEU A 152 -0.49 -4.37 -16.45
N ALA A 153 -0.37 -3.04 -16.39
CA ALA A 153 -0.09 -2.32 -15.16
C ALA A 153 -1.22 -2.51 -14.14
N LEU A 154 -2.49 -2.43 -14.57
CA LEU A 154 -3.65 -2.69 -13.71
C LEU A 154 -3.66 -4.13 -13.20
N ALA A 155 -3.44 -5.10 -14.08
CA ALA A 155 -3.39 -6.51 -13.71
C ALA A 155 -2.25 -6.82 -12.71
N CYS A 156 -1.06 -6.24 -12.95
CA CYS A 156 0.08 -6.35 -12.04
C CYS A 156 -0.22 -5.72 -10.68
N GLY A 157 -0.83 -4.53 -10.67
CA GLY A 157 -1.28 -3.86 -9.46
C GLY A 157 -2.25 -4.73 -8.66
N MET A 158 -3.30 -5.27 -9.29
CA MET A 158 -4.27 -6.15 -8.63
C MET A 158 -3.63 -7.40 -8.01
N TYR A 159 -2.66 -8.02 -8.68
CA TYR A 159 -2.01 -9.23 -8.18
C TYR A 159 -1.16 -8.99 -6.93
N LEU A 160 -0.64 -7.76 -6.76
CA LEU A 160 0.22 -7.38 -5.64
C LEU A 160 -0.54 -7.01 -4.37
N ILE A 161 -1.85 -7.27 -4.32
CA ILE A 161 -2.57 -7.19 -3.07
C ILE A 161 -2.22 -8.36 -2.16
N ARG A 162 -1.89 -8.06 -0.90
CA ARG A 162 -1.62 -9.03 0.17
C ARG A 162 -2.39 -8.64 1.40
#